data_AF-A0A6M3LS14-F1
#
_entry.id   AF-A0A6M3LS14-F1
#
_cell.length_a   1.000
_cell.length_b   1.000
_cell.length_c   1.000
_cell.angle_alpha   90.00
_cell.angle_beta   90.00
_cell.angle_gamma   90.00
#
_symmetry.space_group_name_H-M   'P 1'
#
loop_
_entity.id
_entity.type
_entity.pdbx_description
1 polymer ?
#
loop_
_entity_poly.entity_id
_entity_poly.type
_entity_poly.pdbx_seq_one_letter_code
_entity_poly.pdbx_strand_id
1 'polypeptide(L)'
;MNIEKQVVSLELAKQLKDAGYPQEGLWWWTNRMGRFRIVSDVPHTQYVTDIYYAAPTVAELGEKIKGVCFSWYGTYVKDNECWYVFWAEDTQSFRDKQWITDADTEANARAKMWLYLKKEGLLENK
;
A
#
# COMPACT_ATOMS: atom_id res chain seq x y z
N MET A 1 -15.65 -12.97 1.45
CA MET A 1 -14.47 -12.13 1.15
C MET A 1 -14.08 -11.41 2.44
N ASN A 2 -12.83 -11.51 2.90
CA ASN A 2 -12.38 -10.81 4.10
C ASN A 2 -11.72 -9.48 3.67
N ILE A 3 -12.35 -8.35 3.99
CA ILE A 3 -11.90 -7.02 3.54
C ILE A 3 -10.52 -6.65 4.10
N GLU A 4 -10.18 -7.10 5.30
CA GLU A 4 -8.88 -6.87 5.93
C GLU A 4 -7.71 -7.45 5.13
N LYS A 5 -7.99 -8.43 4.26
CA LYS A 5 -6.99 -9.02 3.35
C LYS A 5 -6.89 -8.31 1.99
N GLN A 6 -7.76 -7.33 1.73
CA GLN A 6 -7.86 -6.60 0.46
C GLN A 6 -7.44 -5.13 0.61
N VAL A 7 -7.31 -4.64 1.84
CA VAL A 7 -6.85 -3.29 2.17
C VAL A 7 -5.59 -3.34 3.02
N VAL A 8 -4.88 -2.23 3.08
CA VAL A 8 -3.68 -2.09 3.91
C VAL A 8 -4.01 -2.18 5.40
N SER A 9 -3.11 -2.80 6.18
CA SER A 9 -3.20 -2.88 7.64
C SER A 9 -3.19 -1.50 8.30
N LEU A 10 -3.72 -1.38 9.52
CA LEU A 10 -3.74 -0.11 10.25
C LEU A 10 -2.34 0.50 10.43
N GLU A 11 -1.34 -0.33 10.73
CA GLU A 11 0.02 0.14 10.95
C GLU A 11 0.61 0.75 9.67
N LEU A 12 0.47 0.06 8.54
CA LEU A 12 0.93 0.57 7.25
C LEU A 12 0.10 1.78 6.79
N ALA A 13 -1.19 1.83 7.08
CA ALA A 13 -2.03 3.00 6.78
C ALA A 13 -1.55 4.27 7.52
N LYS A 14 -1.10 4.13 8.77
CA LYS A 14 -0.45 5.23 9.52
C LYS A 14 0.85 5.66 8.85
N GLN A 15 1.73 4.71 8.53
CA GLN A 15 3.01 4.99 7.86
C GLN A 15 2.79 5.68 6.50
N LEU A 16 1.80 5.24 5.72
CA LEU A 16 1.41 5.86 4.45
C LEU A 16 1.00 7.32 4.65
N LYS A 17 0.14 7.61 5.64
CA LYS A 17 -0.28 8.98 5.95
C LYS A 17 0.91 9.86 6.34
N ASP A 18 1.79 9.36 7.21
CA ASP A 18 2.98 10.09 7.67
C ASP A 18 3.96 10.35 6.51
N ALA A 19 4.04 9.43 5.54
CA ALA A 19 4.83 9.56 4.32
C ALA A 19 4.16 10.42 3.21
N GLY A 20 2.96 10.95 3.47
CA GLY A 20 2.24 11.84 2.55
C GLY A 20 1.42 11.13 1.46
N TYR A 21 1.03 9.86 1.67
CA TYR A 21 0.10 9.18 0.79
C TYR A 21 -1.27 9.87 0.79
N PRO A 22 -1.93 10.07 -0.38
CA PRO A 22 -3.24 10.68 -0.47
C PRO A 22 -4.27 10.01 0.47
N GLN A 23 -4.85 10.79 1.38
CA GLN A 23 -5.91 10.30 2.26
C GLN A 23 -7.25 10.38 1.52
N GLU A 24 -7.41 9.49 0.55
CA GLU A 24 -8.59 9.35 -0.32
C GLU A 24 -8.84 7.86 -0.57
N GLY A 25 -10.03 7.53 -1.06
CA GLY A 25 -10.41 6.15 -1.41
C GLY A 25 -11.66 5.67 -0.69
N LEU A 26 -12.04 4.43 -0.99
CA LEU A 26 -13.30 3.85 -0.51
C LEU A 26 -13.21 3.37 0.95
N TRP A 27 -12.07 2.87 1.38
CA TRP A 27 -11.92 2.18 2.66
C TRP A 27 -11.07 2.97 3.64
N TRP A 28 -11.46 2.94 4.92
CA TRP A 28 -10.85 3.75 5.96
C TRP A 28 -10.71 2.98 7.26
N TRP A 29 -9.55 3.10 7.90
CA TRP A 29 -9.42 2.81 9.32
C TRP A 29 -9.94 4.00 10.12
N THR A 30 -10.88 3.75 11.01
CA THR A 30 -11.40 4.75 11.94
C THR A 30 -11.22 4.30 13.39
N ASN A 31 -10.80 5.22 14.25
CA ASN A 31 -10.78 5.01 15.70
C ASN A 31 -12.07 5.56 16.31
N ARG A 32 -12.95 4.67 16.78
CA ARG A 32 -14.13 5.05 17.56
C ARG A 32 -13.95 4.55 18.99
N MET A 33 -13.84 5.49 19.94
CA MET A 33 -13.72 5.20 21.38
C MET A 33 -12.53 4.27 21.72
N GLY A 34 -11.38 4.47 21.07
CA GLY A 34 -10.16 3.69 21.32
C GLY A 34 -10.09 2.37 20.55
N ARG A 35 -11.06 2.07 19.68
CA ARG A 35 -11.09 0.84 18.87
C ARG A 35 -11.03 1.16 17.39
N PHE A 36 -10.06 0.56 16.70
CA PHE A 36 -9.92 0.67 15.27
C PHE A 36 -10.79 -0.34 14.53
N ARG A 37 -11.43 0.11 13.44
CA ARG A 37 -12.20 -0.74 12.51
C ARG A 37 -12.11 -0.20 11.09
N ILE A 38 -12.31 -1.09 10.12
CA ILE A 38 -12.46 -0.71 8.70
C ILE A 38 -13.91 -0.30 8.46
N VAL A 39 -14.10 0.80 7.75
CA VAL A 39 -15.40 1.24 7.22
C VAL A 39 -15.27 1.55 5.73
N SER A 40 -16.33 1.26 4.97
CA SER A 40 -16.50 1.78 3.62
C SER A 40 -17.13 3.16 3.70
N ASP A 41 -16.58 4.10 2.95
CA ASP A 41 -16.96 5.52 2.91
C ASP A 41 -16.64 6.26 4.23
N VAL A 42 -16.09 7.47 4.13
CA VAL A 42 -15.87 8.29 5.32
C VAL A 42 -17.25 8.68 5.84
N PRO A 43 -17.59 8.37 7.09
CA PRO A 43 -18.83 8.88 7.64
C PRO A 43 -18.77 10.41 7.55
N HIS A 44 -19.68 11.02 6.79
CA HIS A 44 -19.84 12.48 6.70
C HIS A 44 -20.27 13.11 8.05
N THR A 45 -20.26 12.32 9.13
CA THR A 45 -20.63 12.72 10.47
C THR A 45 -19.42 13.30 11.19
N GLN A 46 -19.50 14.61 11.42
CA GLN A 46 -18.55 15.53 12.01
C GLN A 46 -18.23 15.27 13.50
N TYR A 47 -17.91 14.04 13.90
CA TYR A 47 -17.35 13.84 15.24
C TYR A 47 -15.87 14.26 15.23
N VAL A 48 -15.60 15.43 15.80
CA VAL A 48 -14.29 16.12 15.85
C VAL A 48 -13.15 15.25 16.43
N THR A 49 -13.47 14.17 17.12
CA THR A 49 -12.51 13.29 17.81
C THR A 49 -12.10 12.04 17.02
N ASP A 50 -12.75 11.74 15.89
CA ASP A 50 -12.47 10.51 15.17
C ASP A 50 -11.19 10.66 14.33
N ILE A 51 -10.28 9.68 14.47
CA ILE A 51 -9.04 9.61 13.68
C ILE A 51 -9.27 8.69 12.50
N TYR A 52 -8.99 9.19 11.30
CA TYR A 52 -9.10 8.44 10.05
C TYR A 52 -7.75 8.26 9.36
N TYR A 53 -7.55 7.05 8.84
CA TYR A 53 -6.45 6.69 7.93
C TYR A 53 -7.03 6.00 6.71
N ALA A 54 -6.68 6.46 5.51
CA ALA A 54 -7.07 5.76 4.29
C ALA A 54 -6.51 4.33 4.30
N ALA A 55 -7.34 3.37 3.92
CA ALA A 55 -6.98 1.95 3.83
C ALA A 55 -7.02 1.54 2.35
N PRO A 56 -6.04 1.97 1.54
CA PRO A 56 -6.09 1.75 0.11
C PRO A 56 -6.08 0.26 -0.22
N THR A 57 -6.74 -0.08 -1.30
CA THR A 57 -6.81 -1.42 -1.86
C THR A 57 -5.60 -1.74 -2.70
N VAL A 58 -5.47 -3.02 -3.06
CA VAL A 58 -4.52 -3.51 -4.06
C VAL A 58 -4.59 -2.68 -5.36
N ALA A 59 -5.80 -2.38 -5.84
CA ALA A 59 -6.02 -1.66 -7.08
C ALA A 59 -5.56 -0.19 -6.96
N GLU A 60 -5.99 0.51 -5.92
CA GLU A 60 -5.61 1.92 -5.67
C GLU A 60 -4.08 2.08 -5.54
N LEU A 61 -3.41 1.19 -4.79
CA LEU A 61 -1.95 1.18 -4.70
C LEU A 61 -1.28 0.88 -6.05
N GLY A 62 -1.84 -0.06 -6.81
CA GLY A 62 -1.35 -0.37 -8.16
C GLY A 62 -1.38 0.84 -9.10
N GLU A 63 -2.34 1.74 -8.94
CA GLU A 63 -2.40 2.97 -9.72
C GLU A 63 -1.35 4.00 -9.31
N LYS A 64 -1.00 4.07 -8.03
CA LYS A 64 0.00 5.03 -7.52
C LYS A 64 1.45 4.58 -7.73
N ILE A 65 1.69 3.31 -8.04
CA ILE A 65 3.03 2.74 -8.29
C ILE A 65 3.32 2.66 -9.82
N LYS A 66 2.54 3.35 -10.66
CA LYS A 66 2.76 3.40 -12.13
C LYS A 66 4.12 4.05 -12.45
N GLY A 67 4.87 3.49 -13.41
CA GLY A 67 6.17 4.03 -13.88
C GLY A 67 7.41 3.29 -13.39
N VAL A 68 7.26 2.37 -12.43
CA VAL A 68 8.26 1.34 -12.12
C VAL A 68 8.50 0.50 -13.37
N CYS A 69 9.76 0.41 -13.81
CA CYS A 69 10.19 -0.21 -15.06
C CYS A 69 9.52 -1.57 -15.31
N PHE A 70 8.57 -1.58 -16.24
CA PHE A 70 7.98 -2.79 -16.82
C PHE A 70 9.05 -3.50 -17.68
N SER A 71 9.75 -4.46 -17.10
CA SER A 71 9.89 -5.74 -17.79
C SER A 71 9.91 -6.82 -16.73
N TRP A 72 9.08 -7.82 -16.99
CA TRP A 72 8.58 -8.81 -16.04
C TRP A 72 7.64 -8.19 -15.01
N TYR A 73 6.37 -8.16 -15.45
CA TYR A 73 5.21 -8.46 -14.61
C TYR A 73 5.64 -9.43 -13.51
N GLY A 74 5.83 -8.91 -12.31
CA GLY A 74 6.18 -9.74 -11.17
C GLY A 74 5.05 -10.69 -10.88
N THR A 75 5.26 -11.95 -11.22
CA THR A 75 4.47 -13.06 -10.69
C THR A 75 4.40 -12.89 -9.18
N TYR A 76 3.20 -12.59 -8.68
CA TYR A 76 2.87 -12.79 -7.29
C TYR A 76 3.00 -14.28 -7.03
N VAL A 77 4.15 -14.69 -6.52
CA VAL A 77 4.30 -16.06 -6.03
C VAL A 77 3.82 -16.01 -4.59
N LYS A 78 2.61 -16.53 -4.36
CA LYS A 78 2.23 -16.93 -3.00
C LYS A 78 3.06 -18.15 -2.66
N ASP A 79 4.26 -17.94 -2.12
CA ASP A 79 5.11 -18.99 -1.58
C ASP A 79 5.16 -18.84 -0.06
N ASN A 80 5.02 -19.94 0.67
CA ASN A 80 5.05 -19.97 2.14
C ASN A 80 4.16 -18.92 2.84
N GLU A 81 2.95 -18.68 2.32
CA GLU A 81 1.93 -17.75 2.86
C GLU A 81 2.23 -16.24 2.73
N CYS A 82 3.28 -15.84 2.00
CA CYS A 82 3.63 -14.43 1.80
C CYS A 82 3.44 -13.94 0.35
N TRP A 83 3.29 -12.63 0.21
CA TRP A 83 3.22 -11.89 -1.05
C TRP A 83 4.49 -11.09 -1.24
N TYR A 84 5.10 -11.20 -2.41
CA TYR A 84 6.31 -10.46 -2.77
C TYR A 84 5.99 -9.41 -3.84
N VAL A 85 6.52 -8.19 -3.65
CA VAL A 85 6.51 -7.11 -4.64
C VAL A 85 7.95 -6.67 -4.83
N PHE A 86 8.37 -6.54 -6.09
CA PHE A 86 9.73 -6.13 -6.41
C PHE A 86 9.77 -4.90 -7.31
N TRP A 87 10.87 -4.16 -7.19
CA TRP A 87 11.21 -3.02 -8.03
C TRP A 87 12.62 -3.22 -8.55
N ALA A 88 12.84 -2.94 -9.84
CA ALA A 88 14.14 -2.96 -10.49
C ALA A 88 14.29 -1.76 -11.43
N GLU A 89 15.47 -1.16 -11.43
CA GLU A 89 15.81 -0.01 -12.29
C GLU A 89 16.04 -0.44 -13.75
N ASP A 90 16.80 -1.53 -13.93
CA ASP A 90 17.11 -2.14 -15.22
C ASP A 90 16.37 -3.47 -15.37
N THR A 91 15.73 -3.60 -16.52
CA THR A 91 14.90 -4.72 -16.94
C THR A 91 15.70 -5.84 -17.61
N GLN A 92 16.91 -5.54 -18.08
CA GLN A 92 17.76 -6.50 -18.80
C GLN A 92 18.75 -7.22 -17.90
N SER A 93 19.08 -6.66 -16.73
CA SER A 93 19.93 -7.33 -15.76
C SER A 93 19.29 -7.34 -14.37
N PHE A 94 18.85 -8.51 -13.92
CA PHE A 94 18.39 -8.75 -12.54
C PHE A 94 19.53 -8.63 -11.50
N ARG A 95 20.60 -7.88 -11.78
CA ARG A 95 21.86 -7.97 -11.03
C ARG A 95 22.18 -6.74 -10.19
N ASP A 96 21.75 -5.55 -10.59
CA ASP A 96 22.46 -4.36 -10.11
C ASP A 96 21.68 -3.49 -9.12
N LYS A 97 20.34 -3.41 -9.16
CA LYS A 97 19.52 -2.81 -8.07
C LYS A 97 18.11 -3.38 -8.04
N GLN A 98 17.84 -4.18 -7.02
CA GLN A 98 16.51 -4.70 -6.74
C GLN A 98 16.10 -4.37 -5.32
N TRP A 99 14.84 -3.97 -5.17
CA TRP A 99 14.18 -3.97 -3.88
C TRP A 99 13.05 -4.98 -3.89
N ILE A 100 12.96 -5.77 -2.84
CA ILE A 100 11.91 -6.77 -2.65
C ILE A 100 11.26 -6.48 -1.30
N THR A 101 9.93 -6.41 -1.29
CA THR A 101 9.13 -6.36 -0.07
C THR A 101 8.22 -7.57 0.00
N ASP A 102 8.15 -8.19 1.17
CA ASP A 102 7.20 -9.25 1.48
C ASP A 102 6.11 -8.78 2.46
N ALA A 103 4.92 -9.37 2.39
CA ALA A 103 3.89 -9.25 3.42
C ALA A 103 2.89 -10.41 3.39
N ASP A 104 2.09 -10.54 4.44
CA ASP A 104 0.98 -11.50 4.57
C ASP A 104 -0.19 -11.25 3.60
N THR A 105 -0.31 -10.03 3.07
CA THR A 105 -1.32 -9.64 2.07
C THR A 105 -0.71 -8.84 0.94
N GLU A 106 -1.32 -8.92 -0.25
CA GLU A 106 -0.88 -8.16 -1.41
C GLU A 106 -0.96 -6.64 -1.18
N ALA A 107 -2.01 -6.18 -0.49
CA ALA A 107 -2.19 -4.77 -0.15
C ALA A 107 -1.03 -4.27 0.73
N ASN A 108 -0.64 -5.04 1.75
CA ASN A 108 0.49 -4.70 2.60
C ASN A 108 1.82 -4.69 1.85
N ALA A 109 2.05 -5.67 0.97
CA ALA A 109 3.28 -5.73 0.19
C ALA A 109 3.40 -4.51 -0.75
N ARG A 110 2.31 -4.14 -1.42
CA ARG A 110 2.27 -2.93 -2.28
C ARG A 110 2.43 -1.64 -1.47
N ALA A 111 1.88 -1.55 -0.27
CA ALA A 111 2.05 -0.38 0.60
C ALA A 111 3.51 -0.21 1.02
N LYS A 112 4.19 -1.30 1.41
CA LYS A 112 5.63 -1.30 1.70
C LYS A 112 6.44 -0.85 0.49
N MET A 113 6.09 -1.33 -0.70
CA MET A 113 6.74 -0.88 -1.93
C MET A 113 6.52 0.62 -2.18
N TRP A 114 5.29 1.12 -2.05
CA TRP A 114 5.03 2.56 -2.21
C TRP A 114 5.85 3.40 -1.22
N LEU A 115 5.94 2.98 0.05
CA LEU A 115 6.74 3.67 1.07
C LEU A 115 8.23 3.71 0.71
N TYR A 116 8.77 2.59 0.22
CA TYR A 116 10.14 2.54 -0.28
C TYR A 116 10.34 3.51 -1.45
N LEU A 117 9.49 3.45 -2.47
CA LEU A 117 9.60 4.32 -3.65
C LEU A 117 9.45 5.79 -3.27
N LYS A 118 8.59 6.12 -2.31
CA LYS A 118 8.45 7.49 -1.80
C LYS A 118 9.74 7.96 -1.12
N LYS A 119 10.30 7.12 -0.24
CA LYS A 119 11.54 7.41 0.49
C LYS A 119 12.73 7.65 -0.45
N GLU A 120 12.83 6.85 -1.51
CA GLU A 120 13.90 6.95 -2.50
C GLU A 120 13.62 8.00 -3.59
N GLY A 121 12.49 8.71 -3.55
CA GLY A 121 12.13 9.72 -4.56
C GLY A 121 11.80 9.13 -5.94
N LEU A 122 11.40 7.86 -6.00
CA LEU A 122 11.17 7.09 -7.24
C LEU A 122 9.72 7.13 -7.74
N LEU A 123 8.80 7.78 -7.00
CA LEU A 123 7.39 7.88 -7.40
C LEU A 123 7.10 8.96 -8.46
N GLU A 124 8.03 9.87 -8.76
CA GLU A 124 7.79 11.04 -9.62
C GLU A 124 8.77 11.17 -10.81
N ASN A 125 9.33 10.07 -11.30
CA ASN A 125 10.19 10.10 -12.50
C ASN A 125 9.59 9.27 -13.65
N LYS A 126 8.70 9.89 -14.42
CA LYS A 126 8.64 9.87 -15.90
C LYS A 126 7.49 10.73 -16.45
#